data_AF-A0A2A2S1W2-F1
#
_entry.id   AF-A0A2A2S1W2-F1
#
_cell.length_a   1.000
_cell.length_b   1.000
_cell.length_c   1.000
_cell.angle_alpha   90.00
_cell.angle_beta   90.00
_cell.angle_gamma   90.00
#
_symmetry.space_group_name_H-M   'P 1'
#
loop_
_entity.id
_entity.type
_entity.pdbx_description
1 polymer ?
#
loop_
_entity_poly.entity_id
_entity_poly.type
_entity_poly.pdbx_seq_one_letter_code
_entity_poly.pdbx_strand_id
1 'polypeptide(L)'
;MHARVHTWMDAIGFTLNASQTSLKNRVTTNHYFFETFNFFERKKGNDHSRTKFLCFDTYGEKIQVRTLLDLQTAFFDNISQLK
;
A
#
# COMPACT_ATOMS: atom_id res chain seq x y z
N MET A 1 -1.90 12.82 -3.57
CA MET A 1 -2.07 11.37 -3.66
C MET A 1 -2.03 10.71 -2.29
N HIS A 2 -0.93 10.83 -1.53
CA HIS A 2 -0.76 10.25 -0.19
C HIS A 2 -1.99 10.38 0.73
N ALA A 3 -2.47 11.60 1.01
CA ALA A 3 -3.62 11.80 1.90
C ALA A 3 -4.90 11.08 1.45
N ARG A 4 -5.16 11.02 0.13
CA ARG A 4 -6.32 10.32 -0.44
C ARG A 4 -6.22 8.81 -0.28
N VAL A 5 -5.01 8.26 -0.40
CA VAL A 5 -4.73 6.83 -0.18
C VAL A 5 -4.96 6.47 1.29
N HIS A 6 -4.40 7.24 2.22
CA HIS A 6 -4.62 7.03 3.66
C HIS A 6 -6.09 7.16 4.05
N THR A 7 -6.78 8.20 3.59
CA THR A 7 -8.23 8.37 3.86
C THR A 7 -9.05 7.17 3.35
N TRP A 8 -8.72 6.65 2.17
CA TRP A 8 -9.40 5.47 1.63
C TRP A 8 -9.06 4.20 2.40
N MET A 9 -7.79 4.02 2.77
CA MET A 9 -7.34 2.89 3.59
C MET A 9 -8.05 2.84 4.95
N ASP A 10 -8.17 3.99 5.61
CA ASP A 10 -8.88 4.13 6.88
C ASP A 10 -10.37 3.79 6.73
N ALA A 11 -10.99 4.23 5.63
CA ALA A 11 -12.39 3.94 5.33
C ALA A 11 -12.66 2.44 5.05
N ILE A 12 -11.69 1.73 4.48
CA ILE A 12 -11.77 0.28 4.22
C ILE A 12 -11.43 -0.53 5.48
N GLY A 13 -10.61 0.01 6.38
CA GLY A 13 -10.18 -0.67 7.60
C GLY A 13 -8.81 -1.34 7.48
N PHE A 14 -7.93 -0.82 6.62
CA PHE A 14 -6.53 -1.27 6.58
C PHE A 14 -5.84 -1.00 7.92
N THR A 15 -5.03 -1.95 8.38
CA THR A 15 -4.25 -1.80 9.61
C THR A 15 -2.77 -1.75 9.29
N LEU A 16 -2.02 -0.92 10.01
CA LEU A 16 -0.56 -0.90 9.96
C LEU A 16 -0.03 -2.10 10.76
N ASN A 17 0.52 -3.09 10.06
CA ASN A 17 1.06 -4.29 10.65
C ASN A 17 2.52 -4.09 11.09
N ALA A 18 3.34 -3.44 10.25
CA ALA A 18 4.74 -3.19 10.56
C ALA A 18 5.26 -1.91 9.90
N SER A 19 6.23 -1.26 10.54
CA SER A 19 7.01 -0.18 9.94
C SER A 19 8.50 -0.48 10.09
N GLN A 20 9.21 -0.52 8.97
CA GLN A 20 10.63 -0.85 8.94
C GLN A 20 11.42 0.27 8.27
N THR A 21 12.38 0.84 9.00
CA THR A 21 13.27 1.88 8.46
C THR A 21 14.66 1.31 8.21
N SER A 22 15.07 1.30 6.94
CA SER A 22 16.46 0.99 6.56
C SER A 22 17.34 2.22 6.79
N LEU A 23 18.21 2.17 7.80
CA LEU A 23 19.17 3.25 8.11
C LEU A 23 20.16 3.49 6.97
N LYS A 24 20.56 2.42 6.25
CA LYS A 24 21.50 2.48 5.11
C LYS A 24 21.00 3.38 3.98
N ASN A 25 19.71 3.30 3.65
CA ASN A 25 19.11 4.00 2.52
C ASN A 25 18.14 5.11 2.92
N ARG A 26 17.90 5.29 4.23
CA ARG A 26 16.89 6.17 4.82
C ARG A 26 15.51 5.96 4.21
N VAL A 27 15.15 4.70 3.94
CA VAL A 27 13.84 4.32 3.40
C VAL A 27 13.03 3.67 4.51
N THR A 28 11.83 4.20 4.76
CA THR A 28 10.84 3.57 5.63
C THR A 28 9.82 2.86 4.77
N THR A 29 9.54 1.60 5.08
CA THR A 29 8.49 0.80 4.48
C THR A 29 7.43 0.53 5.54
N ASN A 30 6.22 1.04 5.33
CA ASN A 30 5.05 0.70 6.11
C ASN A 30 4.33 -0.46 5.41
N HIS A 31 3.95 -1.45 6.20
CA HIS A 31 3.26 -2.66 5.78
C HIS A 31 1.84 -2.61 6.31
N TYR A 32 0.88 -2.49 5.40
CA TYR A 32 -0.53 -2.47 5.71
C TYR A 32 -1.20 -3.75 5.23
N PHE A 33 -2.25 -4.13 5.94
CA PHE A 33 -2.96 -5.37 5.69
C PHE A 33 -4.46 -5.21 5.88
N PHE A 34 -5.22 -5.85 4.99
CA PHE A 34 -6.66 -6.04 5.12
C PHE A 34 -7.00 -7.46 4.64
N GLU A 35 -7.46 -8.32 5.55
CA GLU A 35 -7.81 -9.73 5.31
C GLU A 35 -6.75 -10.59 4.63
N THR A 36 -6.55 -10.46 3.31
CA THR A 36 -5.50 -11.15 2.54
C THR A 36 -4.70 -10.17 1.67
N PHE A 37 -5.14 -8.92 1.58
CA PHE A 37 -4.56 -7.89 0.73
C PHE A 37 -3.39 -7.21 1.42
N ASN A 38 -2.22 -7.30 0.77
CA ASN A 38 -0.98 -6.69 1.25
C ASN A 38 -0.70 -5.36 0.53
N PHE A 39 -0.42 -4.32 1.31
CA PHE A 39 -0.15 -3.00 0.80
C PHE A 39 1.11 -2.39 1.44
N PHE A 40 2.04 -1.93 0.61
CA PHE A 40 3.28 -1.30 1.04
C PHE A 40 3.32 0.17 0.67
N GLU A 41 3.70 0.97 1.65
CA GLU A 41 4.05 2.37 1.45
C GLU A 41 5.54 2.55 1.74
N ARG A 42 6.29 3.01 0.75
CA ARG A 42 7.72 3.28 0.86
C ARG A 42 7.98 4.77 0.77
N LYS A 43 8.58 5.34 1.81
CA LYS A 43 9.02 6.75 1.84
C LYS A 43 10.54 6.84 1.99
N LYS A 44 11.18 7.76 1.28
CA LYS A 44 12.62 8.04 1.39
C LYS A 44 12.81 9.35 2.16
N GLY A 45 13.39 9.28 3.35
CA GLY A 45 13.45 10.41 4.28
C GLY A 45 12.05 10.85 4.74
N ASN A 46 11.91 12.14 5.04
CA ASN A 46 10.67 12.74 5.52
C ASN A 46 9.84 13.38 4.38
N ASP A 47 10.12 13.03 3.12
CA ASP A 47 9.49 13.62 1.95
C ASP A 47 8.31 12.78 1.46
N HIS A 48 7.10 13.23 1.78
CA HIS A 48 5.85 12.57 1.37
C HIS A 48 5.61 12.61 -0.14
N SER A 49 6.26 13.53 -0.88
CA SER A 49 6.12 13.62 -2.34
C SER A 49 6.79 12.45 -3.07
N ARG A 50 7.74 11.77 -2.41
CA ARG A 50 8.48 10.62 -2.93
C ARG A 50 7.93 9.28 -2.45
N THR A 51 6.74 9.28 -1.86
CA THR A 51 6.10 8.07 -1.37
C THR A 51 5.68 7.19 -2.54
N LYS A 52 6.13 5.93 -2.52
CA LYS A 52 5.74 4.91 -3.49
C LYS A 52 4.80 3.93 -2.82
N PHE A 53 3.65 3.72 -3.44
CA PHE A 53 2.67 2.74 -3.02
C PHE A 53 2.77 1.50 -3.90
N LEU A 54 2.72 0.33 -3.28
CA LEU A 54 2.78 -0.96 -3.94
C LEU A 54 1.76 -1.90 -3.32
N CYS A 55 1.07 -2.67 -4.14
CA CYS A 55 0.26 -3.79 -3.70
C CYS A 55 0.67 -5.04 -4.48
N PHE A 56 0.03 -6.16 -4.14
CA PHE A 56 0.18 -7.41 -4.86
C PHE A 56 -1.20 -7.84 -5.34
N ASP A 57 -1.23 -8.49 -6.49
CA ASP A 57 -2.42 -9.23 -6.89
C ASP A 57 -2.55 -10.53 -6.09
N THR A 58 -3.59 -11.29 -6.39
CA THR A 58 -3.89 -12.58 -5.76
C THR A 58 -2.82 -13.64 -5.98
N TYR A 59 -2.02 -13.49 -7.05
CA TYR A 59 -0.93 -14.38 -7.40
C TYR A 59 0.41 -13.94 -6.79
N GLY A 60 0.44 -12.81 -6.07
CA GLY A 60 1.65 -12.25 -5.48
C GLY A 60 2.48 -11.43 -6.47
N GLU A 61 1.96 -11.11 -7.65
CA GLU A 61 2.61 -10.24 -8.62
C GLU A 61 2.53 -8.78 -8.17
N LYS A 62 3.63 -8.06 -8.33
CA LYS A 62 3.76 -6.71 -7.81
C LYS A 62 3.07 -5.69 -8.70
N ILE A 63 2.08 -4.99 -8.16
CA ILE A 63 1.39 -3.88 -8.81
C ILE A 63 1.93 -2.55 -8.29
N GLN A 64 2.37 -1.69 -9.21
CA GLN A 64 2.76 -0.32 -8.88
C GLN A 64 1.54 0.59 -8.88
N VAL A 65 1.21 1.15 -7.72
CA VAL A 65 0.08 2.07 -7.56
C VAL A 65 0.54 3.48 -7.91
N ARG A 66 0.04 4.02 -9.03
CA ARG A 66 0.31 5.39 -9.51
C ARG A 66 -0.85 6.34 -9.22
N THR A 67 -2.05 5.80 -9.10
CA THR A 67 -3.27 6.54 -8.75
C THR A 67 -4.06 5.84 -7.65
N LEU A 68 -5.02 6.54 -7.02
CA LEU A 68 -5.95 5.89 -6.07
C LEU A 68 -6.82 4.83 -6.78
N LEU A 69 -7.16 5.07 -8.05
CA LEU A 69 -7.95 4.14 -8.84
C LEU A 69 -7.21 2.82 -9.03
N ASP A 70 -5.90 2.85 -9.29
CA ASP A 70 -5.09 1.63 -9.43
C ASP A 70 -5.18 0.75 -8.17
N LEU A 71 -5.12 1.38 -6.99
CA LEU A 71 -5.24 0.69 -5.70
C LEU A 71 -6.64 0.12 -5.51
N GLN A 72 -7.68 0.90 -5.80
CA GLN A 72 -9.07 0.48 -5.67
C GLN A 72 -9.38 -0.70 -6.59
N THR A 73 -8.98 -0.63 -7.86
CA THR A 73 -9.14 -1.71 -8.83
C THR A 73 -8.42 -2.97 -8.35
N ALA A 74 -7.13 -2.86 -7.99
CA ALA A 74 -6.37 -4.02 -7.51
C ALA A 74 -6.99 -4.66 -6.25
N PHE A 75 -7.53 -3.84 -5.34
CA PHE A 75 -8.19 -4.30 -4.13
C PHE A 75 -9.50 -5.05 -4.43
N PHE A 76 -10.38 -4.48 -5.24
CA PHE A 76 -11.64 -5.12 -5.60
C PHE A 76 -11.43 -6.36 -6.46
N ASP A 77 -10.43 -6.37 -7.35
CA ASP A 77 -10.05 -7.56 -8.12
C ASP A 77 -9.58 -8.69 -7.18
N ASN A 78 -8.78 -8.37 -6.16
CA ASN A 78 -8.36 -9.35 -5.16
C ASN A 78 -9.53 -9.94 -4.39
N ILE A 79 -10.43 -9.08 -3.87
CA ILE A 79 -11.60 -9.55 -3.12
C ILE A 79 -12.55 -10.37 -4.00
N SER A 80 -12.72 -9.98 -5.27
CA SER A 80 -13.61 -10.70 -6.19
C SER A 80 -13.18 -12.14 -6.42
N GLN A 81 -11.89 -12.44 -6.32
CA GLN A 81 -11.31 -13.77 -6.47
C GLN A 81 -11.34 -14.61 -5.18
N LEU A 82 -11.67 -14.00 -4.02
CA LEU A 82 -11.86 -14.71 -2.75
C LEU A 82 -13.29 -15.24 -2.59
N LYS A 83 -14.22 -14.87 -3.49
CA LYS A 83 -15.59 -15.38 -3.55
C LYS A 83 -15.67 -16.67 -4.36
#